data_AF-A0A510KID1-F1
#
_entry.id   AF-A0A510KID1-F1
#
_cell.length_a   1.000
_cell.length_b   1.000
_cell.length_c   1.000
_cell.angle_alpha   90.00
_cell.angle_beta   90.00
_cell.angle_gamma   90.00
#
_symmetry.space_group_name_H-M   'P 1'
#
loop_
_entity.id
_entity.type
_entity.pdbx_description
1 polymer ?
#
loop_
_entity_poly.entity_id
_entity_poly.type
_entity_poly.pdbx_seq_one_letter_code
_entity_poly.pdbx_strand_id
1 'polypeptide(L)'
;MDKLAAKIYLTGKILELGKTLIYKTEIVAKGKAGAEKFKQVYEGFWDKLEELLEKEKSIDRKWIPDFAEEIGEEVLTEVLKEARKTFDLKVILQQIFDEEKAGNKNIL
;
A
#
# COMPACT_ATOMS: atom_id res chain seq x y z
N MET A 1 -17.27 12.03 9.29
CA MET A 1 -17.14 11.44 7.93
C MET A 1 -15.67 11.21 7.58
N ASP A 2 -14.78 12.03 8.12
CA ASP A 2 -13.35 12.10 7.79
C ASP A 2 -12.58 10.82 8.13
N LYS A 3 -12.91 10.15 9.25
CA LYS A 3 -12.28 8.85 9.60
C LYS A 3 -12.64 7.73 8.63
N LEU A 4 -13.86 7.73 8.08
CA LEU A 4 -14.26 6.75 7.05
C LEU A 4 -13.55 7.06 5.73
N ALA A 5 -13.50 8.34 5.35
CA ALA A 5 -12.74 8.80 4.19
C ALA A 5 -11.25 8.42 4.28
N ALA A 6 -10.62 8.64 5.44
CA ALA A 6 -9.25 8.23 5.75
C ALA A 6 -9.03 6.72 5.62
N LYS A 7 -9.98 5.91 6.11
CA LYS A 7 -9.91 4.44 6.00
C LYS A 7 -10.01 3.98 4.54
N ILE A 8 -10.93 4.54 3.77
CA ILE A 8 -11.10 4.24 2.34
C ILE A 8 -9.83 4.65 1.58
N TYR A 9 -9.34 5.86 1.83
CA TYR A 9 -8.12 6.39 1.24
C TYR A 9 -6.92 5.48 1.50
N LEU A 10 -6.66 5.17 2.78
CA LEU A 10 -5.54 4.33 3.19
C LEU A 10 -5.64 2.93 2.61
N THR A 11 -6.85 2.36 2.53
CA THR A 11 -7.06 1.05 1.90
C THR A 11 -6.66 1.08 0.42
N GLY A 12 -7.06 2.11 -0.31
CA GLY A 12 -6.63 2.30 -1.70
C GLY A 12 -5.12 2.38 -1.84
N LYS A 13 -4.44 3.11 -0.95
CA LYS A 13 -2.98 3.23 -0.95
C LYS A 13 -2.25 1.94 -0.59
N ILE A 14 -2.77 1.15 0.35
CA ILE A 14 -2.23 -0.17 0.66
C ILE A 14 -2.30 -1.09 -0.56
N LEU A 15 -3.44 -1.12 -1.25
CA LEU A 15 -3.62 -1.94 -2.45
C LEU A 15 -2.69 -1.49 -3.59
N GLU A 16 -2.61 -0.19 -3.85
CA GLU A 16 -1.74 0.40 -4.88
C GLU A 16 -0.26 0.08 -4.64
N LEU A 17 0.21 0.30 -3.41
CA LEU A 17 1.60 0.03 -3.02
C LEU A 17 1.90 -1.48 -3.07
N GLY A 18 0.99 -2.32 -2.57
CA GLY A 18 1.12 -3.78 -2.59
C GLY A 18 1.32 -4.30 -4.01
N LYS A 19 0.45 -3.92 -4.94
CA LYS A 19 0.57 -4.29 -6.36
C LYS A 19 1.89 -3.82 -6.94
N THR A 20 2.23 -2.55 -6.76
CA THR A 20 3.47 -1.95 -7.28
C THR A 20 4.71 -2.71 -6.81
N LEU A 21 4.78 -3.04 -5.52
CA LEU A 21 5.91 -3.77 -4.96
C LEU A 21 5.98 -5.22 -5.44
N ILE A 22 4.84 -5.91 -5.58
CA ILE A 22 4.77 -7.27 -6.14
C ILE A 22 5.32 -7.26 -7.57
N TYR A 23 4.80 -6.40 -8.44
CA TYR A 23 5.27 -6.27 -9.82
C TYR A 23 6.76 -5.94 -9.93
N LYS A 24 7.22 -4.96 -9.14
CA LYS A 24 8.64 -4.58 -9.12
C LYS A 24 9.51 -5.75 -8.68
N THR A 25 9.08 -6.48 -7.66
CA THR A 25 9.82 -7.65 -7.15
C THR A 25 9.85 -8.77 -8.17
N GLU A 26 8.78 -9.01 -8.92
CA GLU A 26 8.78 -9.98 -10.02
C GLU A 26 9.83 -9.67 -11.09
N ILE A 27 10.03 -8.38 -11.40
CA ILE A 27 11.01 -7.94 -12.39
C ILE A 27 12.44 -8.03 -11.85
N VAL A 28 12.67 -7.60 -10.61
CA VAL A 28 14.02 -7.45 -10.02
C VAL A 28 14.55 -8.76 -9.44
N ALA A 29 13.69 -9.56 -8.83
CA ALA A 29 14.05 -10.82 -8.16
C ALA A 29 13.83 -12.05 -9.06
N LYS A 30 14.03 -11.90 -10.37
CA LYS A 30 13.94 -13.01 -11.34
C LYS A 30 14.85 -14.16 -10.88
N GLY A 31 14.26 -15.35 -10.71
CA GLY A 31 14.96 -16.56 -10.25
C GLY A 31 14.94 -16.81 -8.73
N LYS A 32 14.46 -15.88 -7.91
CA LYS A 32 14.25 -16.12 -6.47
C LYS A 32 12.95 -16.89 -6.21
N ALA A 33 12.91 -17.64 -5.11
CA ALA A 33 11.72 -18.37 -4.70
C ALA A 33 10.59 -17.42 -4.28
N GLY A 34 9.33 -17.85 -4.43
CA GLY A 34 8.17 -17.00 -4.13
C GLY A 34 8.15 -16.46 -2.70
N ALA A 35 8.60 -17.25 -1.71
CA ALA A 35 8.72 -16.81 -0.32
C ALA A 35 9.74 -15.67 -0.13
N GLU A 36 10.85 -15.69 -0.88
CA GLU A 36 11.86 -14.62 -0.82
C GLU A 36 11.38 -13.34 -1.48
N LYS A 37 10.59 -13.46 -2.55
CA LYS A 37 9.94 -12.31 -3.19
C LYS A 37 8.88 -11.70 -2.26
N PHE A 38 8.04 -12.55 -1.66
CA PHE A 38 7.06 -12.12 -0.68
C PHE A 38 7.70 -11.38 0.48
N LYS A 39 8.80 -11.91 1.03
CA LYS A 39 9.57 -11.26 2.10
C LYS A 39 10.04 -9.84 1.71
N GLN A 40 10.51 -9.64 0.47
CA GLN A 40 10.95 -8.32 -0.01
C GLN A 40 9.82 -7.30 -0.13
N VAL A 41 8.60 -7.75 -0.45
CA VAL A 41 7.40 -6.91 -0.48
C VAL A 41 6.95 -6.58 0.94
N TYR A 42 6.93 -7.59 1.82
CA TYR A 42 6.49 -7.49 3.20
C TYR A 42 7.41 -6.60 4.06
N GLU A 43 8.73 -6.74 3.91
CA GLU A 43 9.70 -5.99 4.73
C GLU A 43 9.68 -4.49 4.43
N GLY A 44 9.46 -3.70 5.49
CA GLY A 44 9.39 -2.24 5.42
C GLY A 44 8.16 -1.72 4.68
N PHE A 45 7.12 -2.53 4.45
CA PHE A 45 5.93 -2.09 3.74
C PHE A 45 5.27 -0.86 4.38
N TRP A 46 5.07 -0.91 5.70
CA TRP A 46 4.44 0.19 6.44
C TRP A 46 5.26 1.47 6.38
N ASP A 47 6.59 1.36 6.47
CA ASP A 47 7.48 2.52 6.42
C ASP A 47 7.46 3.14 5.00
N LYS A 48 7.45 2.31 3.94
CA LYS A 48 7.26 2.78 2.55
C LYS A 48 5.90 3.44 2.33
N LEU A 49 4.86 2.94 2.98
CA LEU A 49 3.53 3.53 2.91
C LEU A 49 3.52 4.91 3.59
N GLU A 50 4.14 5.04 4.75
CA GLU A 50 4.30 6.31 5.46
C GLU A 50 5.08 7.32 4.61
N GLU A 51 6.22 6.92 4.02
CA GLU A 51 6.99 7.75 3.08
C GLU A 51 6.16 8.18 1.85
N LEU A 52 5.31 7.30 1.33
CA LEU A 52 4.44 7.60 0.19
C LEU A 52 3.42 8.68 0.57
N LEU A 53 2.80 8.55 1.73
CA LEU A 53 1.84 9.53 2.25
C LEU A 53 2.50 10.88 2.51
N GLU A 54 3.71 10.91 3.09
CA GLU A 54 4.49 12.14 3.28
C GLU A 54 4.85 12.82 1.95
N LYS A 55 5.29 12.05 0.95
CA LYS A 55 5.59 12.60 -0.38
C LYS A 55 4.36 13.17 -1.04
N GLU A 56 3.21 12.51 -0.96
CA GLU A 56 1.97 13.01 -1.54
C GLU A 56 1.53 14.34 -0.91
N LYS A 57 1.70 14.50 0.42
CA LYS A 57 1.47 15.79 1.11
C LYS A 57 2.39 16.91 0.62
N SER A 58 3.63 16.57 0.26
CA SER A 58 4.63 17.57 -0.18
C SER A 58 4.41 18.10 -1.60
N ILE A 59 3.52 17.48 -2.38
CA ILE A 59 3.27 17.87 -3.75
C ILE A 59 2.01 18.76 -3.79
N ASP A 60 2.21 20.07 -3.94
CA ASP A 60 1.14 21.03 -4.25
C ASP A 60 0.54 20.72 -5.63
N ARG A 61 -0.57 19.97 -5.66
CA ARG A 61 -1.26 19.63 -6.91
C ARG A 61 -2.54 20.45 -7.02
N LYS A 62 -2.43 21.60 -7.70
CA LYS A 62 -3.50 22.51 -8.18
C LYS A 62 -4.82 21.91 -8.72
N TRP A 63 -4.90 20.59 -8.92
CA TRP A 63 -5.98 19.90 -9.62
C TRP A 63 -6.41 18.57 -8.97
N ILE A 64 -5.81 18.16 -7.85
CA ILE A 64 -6.38 17.09 -7.03
C ILE A 64 -7.50 17.72 -6.21
N PRO A 65 -8.74 17.23 -6.28
CA PRO A 65 -9.77 17.65 -5.33
C PRO A 65 -9.25 17.42 -3.91
N ASP A 66 -9.40 18.40 -3.04
CA ASP A 66 -8.90 18.52 -1.66
C ASP A 66 -9.10 17.30 -0.74
N PHE A 67 -9.51 16.12 -1.19
CA PHE A 67 -9.85 14.96 -0.38
C PHE A 67 -8.77 14.52 0.62
N ALA A 68 -7.47 14.57 0.28
CA ALA A 68 -6.40 14.28 1.23
C ALA A 68 -6.06 15.48 2.15
N GLU A 69 -6.44 16.70 1.76
CA GLU A 69 -6.29 17.95 2.52
C GLU A 69 -7.48 18.17 3.49
N GLU A 70 -8.68 17.72 3.09
CA GLU A 70 -9.92 17.64 3.87
C GLU A 70 -9.83 16.58 4.97
N ILE A 71 -9.10 15.48 4.72
CA ILE A 71 -8.79 14.52 5.78
C ILE A 71 -7.62 15.07 6.59
N GLY A 72 -7.93 15.66 7.75
CA GLY A 72 -6.92 16.20 8.66
C GLY A 72 -5.79 15.22 8.96
N GLU A 73 -4.56 15.74 9.04
CA GLU A 73 -3.34 14.96 9.23
C GLU A 73 -3.39 14.04 10.46
N GLU A 74 -3.99 14.52 11.54
CA GLU A 74 -4.19 13.74 12.76
C GLU A 74 -5.05 12.50 12.48
N VAL A 75 -6.12 12.63 11.69
CA VAL A 75 -7.02 11.53 11.33
C VAL A 75 -6.31 10.50 10.46
N LEU A 76 -5.54 10.93 9.45
CA LEU A 76 -4.74 10.00 8.63
C LEU A 76 -3.72 9.24 9.48
N THR A 77 -3.03 9.95 10.37
CA THR A 77 -2.02 9.37 11.27
C THR A 77 -2.63 8.35 12.22
N GLU A 78 -3.79 8.67 12.82
CA GLU A 78 -4.52 7.74 13.67
C GLU A 78 -4.97 6.50 12.91
N VAL A 79 -5.54 6.66 11.72
CA VAL A 79 -6.01 5.55 10.90
C VAL A 79 -4.86 4.67 10.42
N LEU A 80 -3.70 5.25 10.08
CA LEU A 80 -2.48 4.49 9.76
C LEU A 80 -2.01 3.66 10.96
N LYS A 81 -1.97 4.25 12.16
CA LYS A 81 -1.62 3.54 13.40
C LYS A 81 -2.61 2.42 13.72
N GLU A 82 -3.92 2.65 13.51
CA GLU A 82 -4.97 1.66 13.67
C GLU A 82 -4.80 0.50 12.67
N ALA A 83 -4.57 0.83 11.39
CA ALA A 83 -4.33 -0.13 10.33
C ALA A 83 -3.13 -1.04 10.62
N ARG A 84 -1.99 -0.47 11.05
CA ARG A 84 -0.77 -1.23 11.39
C ARG A 84 -0.97 -2.23 12.53
N LYS A 85 -1.91 -1.96 13.45
CA LYS A 85 -2.25 -2.85 14.57
C LYS A 85 -3.31 -3.89 14.21
N THR A 86 -4.23 -3.52 13.33
CA THR A 86 -5.45 -4.30 13.06
C THR A 86 -5.27 -5.26 11.90
N PHE A 87 -4.52 -4.85 10.88
CA PHE A 87 -4.37 -5.64 9.67
C PHE A 87 -3.21 -6.62 9.73
N ASP A 88 -3.50 -7.87 9.39
CA ASP A 88 -2.47 -8.83 9.05
C ASP A 88 -1.97 -8.55 7.63
N LEU A 89 -0.86 -7.81 7.56
CA LEU A 89 -0.23 -7.44 6.30
C LEU A 89 0.12 -8.67 5.45
N LYS A 90 0.44 -9.82 6.06
CA LYS A 90 0.77 -11.01 5.27
C LYS A 90 -0.45 -11.52 4.51
N VAL A 91 -1.60 -11.54 5.19
CA VAL A 91 -2.87 -11.94 4.57
C VAL A 91 -3.23 -11.00 3.42
N ILE A 92 -3.12 -9.69 3.65
CA ILE A 92 -3.44 -8.68 2.61
C ILE A 92 -2.52 -8.85 1.40
N LEU A 93 -1.20 -8.94 1.61
CA LEU A 93 -0.25 -9.09 0.51
C LEU A 93 -0.45 -10.41 -0.23
N GLN A 94 -0.78 -11.49 0.47
CA GLN A 94 -1.09 -12.78 -0.16
C GLN A 94 -2.36 -12.68 -1.01
N GLN A 95 -3.40 -12.01 -0.53
CA GLN A 95 -4.63 -11.79 -1.30
C GLN A 95 -4.36 -10.98 -2.57
N ILE A 96 -3.63 -9.85 -2.46
CA ILE A 96 -3.23 -9.06 -3.62
C ILE A 96 -2.44 -9.94 -4.60
N PHE A 97 -1.50 -10.73 -4.10
CA PHE A 97 -0.71 -11.62 -4.92
C PHE A 97 -1.57 -12.67 -5.67
N ASP A 98 -2.49 -13.32 -4.97
CA ASP A 98 -3.37 -14.33 -5.56
C ASP A 98 -4.28 -13.72 -6.65
N GLU A 99 -4.80 -12.51 -6.43
CA GLU A 99 -5.56 -11.75 -7.42
C GLU A 99 -4.73 -11.42 -8.66
N GLU A 100 -3.52 -10.88 -8.48
CA GLU A 100 -2.63 -10.53 -9.59
C GLU A 100 -2.21 -11.79 -10.38
N LYS A 101 -1.96 -12.91 -9.71
CA LYS A 101 -1.65 -14.20 -10.35
C LYS A 101 -2.83 -14.77 -11.13
N ALA A 102 -4.05 -14.61 -10.63
CA ALA A 102 -5.26 -15.01 -11.35
C ALA A 102 -5.43 -14.19 -12.65
N GLY A 103 -5.13 -12.89 -12.60
CA GLY A 103 -5.18 -12.00 -13.77
C GLY A 103 -4.01 -12.16 -14.75
N ASN A 104 -2.83 -12.56 -14.26
CA ASN A 104 -1.63 -12.75 -15.07
C ASN A 104 -0.79 -13.92 -14.53
N LYS A 105 -0.89 -15.06 -15.24
CA LYS A 105 -0.17 -16.29 -14.90
C LYS A 105 1.36 -16.18 -14.93
N ASN A 106 1.91 -15.07 -15.45
CA ASN A 106 3.35 -14.81 -15.48
C ASN A 106 3.85 -14.03 -14.25
N ILE A 107 2.95 -13.62 -13.34
CA ILE A 107 3.29 -13.09 -12.02
C ILE A 107 3.42 -14.30 -11.10
N LEU A 108 4.67 -14.70 -10.86
CA LEU A 108 5.07 -16.03 -10.39
C LEU A 108 4.52 -17.20 -11.22
#